data_AF-A0A6J0MP19-F1
#
_entry.id   AF-A0A6J0MP19-F1
#
_cell.length_a   1.000
_cell.length_b   1.000
_cell.length_c   1.000
_cell.angle_alpha   90.00
_cell.angle_beta   90.00
_cell.angle_gamma   90.00
#
_symmetry.space_group_name_H-M   'P 1'
#
loop_
_entity.id
_entity.type
_entity.pdbx_description
1 polymer ?
#
loop_
_entity_poly.entity_id
_entity_poly.type
_entity_poly.pdbx_seq_one_letter_code
_entity_poly.pdbx_strand_id
1 'polypeptide(L)'
;MGSQRGKSGAYFARSIDQLLIVKELKTDEFDYFSTTLGAKYFEYFNSNKKTLLAKIFGIYQVTTRNGPMFVMVMENLNFNLKLVAQYDLKGSTKGRLAPSTAEVLLDEDFSNIMKFWPYEISPNSKTSFEVALRNDTEFLSSVRVMDYSLFIGVDQFSHELICVIDPESYKRRFMEFMQKEFQLDGK
;
A
#
# COMPACT_ATOMS: atom_id res chain seq x y z
N MET A 1 2.42 -5.78 -22.73
CA MET A 1 2.13 -5.33 -21.34
C MET A 1 0.79 -5.93 -20.95
N GLY A 2 0.74 -6.74 -19.89
CA GLY A 2 -0.53 -7.17 -19.30
C GLY A 2 -1.11 -6.02 -18.48
N SER A 3 -2.38 -5.68 -18.71
CA SER A 3 -3.11 -4.70 -17.92
C SER A 3 -4.17 -5.41 -17.09
N GLN A 4 -4.28 -5.02 -15.82
CA GLN A 4 -5.31 -5.52 -14.92
C GLN A 4 -6.00 -4.31 -14.29
N ARG A 5 -7.34 -4.36 -14.16
CA ARG A 5 -8.07 -3.36 -13.39
C ARG A 5 -8.07 -3.81 -11.94
N GLY A 6 -7.62 -2.93 -11.03
CA GLY A 6 -7.73 -3.20 -9.60
C GLY A 6 -9.19 -3.21 -9.13
N LYS A 7 -9.44 -3.63 -7.88
CA LYS A 7 -10.78 -3.57 -7.24
C LYS A 7 -11.43 -2.18 -7.32
N SER A 8 -10.62 -1.12 -7.37
CA SER A 8 -11.04 0.28 -7.51
C SER A 8 -11.34 0.73 -8.94
N GLY A 9 -11.15 -0.15 -9.94
CA GLY A 9 -11.28 0.15 -11.36
C GLY A 9 -10.08 0.87 -11.98
N ALA A 10 -9.07 1.25 -11.18
CA ALA A 10 -7.85 1.92 -11.64
C ALA A 10 -7.03 1.02 -12.56
N TYR A 11 -6.40 1.62 -13.58
CA TYR A 11 -5.47 0.93 -14.46
C TYR A 11 -4.18 0.56 -13.73
N PHE A 12 -3.78 -0.71 -13.87
CA PHE A 12 -2.46 -1.20 -13.48
C PHE A 12 -1.77 -1.82 -14.68
N ALA A 13 -0.48 -1.51 -14.82
CA ALA A 13 0.41 -2.17 -15.76
C ALA A 13 1.74 -2.53 -15.10
N ARG A 14 2.41 -3.52 -15.69
CA ARG A 14 3.77 -3.92 -15.32
C ARG A 14 4.74 -3.52 -16.42
N SER A 15 5.95 -3.12 -16.03
CA SER A 15 7.07 -3.02 -16.96
C SER A 15 7.36 -4.38 -17.61
N ILE A 16 8.07 -4.37 -18.75
CA ILE A 16 8.39 -5.59 -19.50
C ILE A 16 9.22 -6.57 -18.65
N ASP A 17 10.17 -6.03 -17.89
CA ASP A 17 11.00 -6.77 -16.93
C ASP A 17 10.30 -7.05 -15.60
N GLN A 18 9.05 -6.61 -15.43
CA GLN A 18 8.23 -6.78 -14.23
C GLN A 18 8.81 -6.15 -12.96
N LEU A 19 9.84 -5.32 -13.05
CA LEU A 19 10.43 -4.62 -11.90
C LEU A 19 9.51 -3.52 -11.35
N LEU A 20 8.69 -2.93 -12.22
CA LEU A 20 7.91 -1.74 -11.92
C LEU A 20 6.41 -1.98 -12.15
N ILE A 21 5.62 -1.33 -11.31
CA ILE A 21 4.18 -1.15 -11.47
C ILE A 21 3.92 0.28 -11.89
N VAL A 22 3.02 0.44 -12.86
CA VAL A 22 2.41 1.71 -13.23
C VAL A 22 0.97 1.67 -12.76
N LYS A 23 0.62 2.54 -11.82
CA LYS A 23 -0.73 2.70 -11.26
C LYS A 23 -1.32 4.02 -11.74
N GLU A 24 -2.51 3.98 -12.30
CA GLU A 24 -3.26 5.20 -12.60
C GLU A 24 -3.72 5.87 -11.30
N LEU A 25 -3.48 7.18 -11.22
CA LEU A 25 -3.91 8.03 -10.13
C LEU A 25 -5.14 8.81 -10.53
N LYS A 26 -6.00 9.07 -9.55
CA LYS A 26 -7.03 10.10 -9.69
C LYS A 26 -6.41 11.49 -9.61
N THR A 27 -7.10 12.49 -10.15
CA THR A 27 -6.63 13.88 -10.13
C THR A 27 -6.33 14.37 -8.72
N ASP A 28 -7.19 14.06 -7.74
CA ASP A 28 -7.00 14.42 -6.33
C ASP A 28 -5.76 13.75 -5.71
N GLU A 29 -5.50 12.49 -6.06
CA GLU A 29 -4.30 11.76 -5.62
C GLU A 29 -3.02 12.34 -6.23
N PHE A 30 -3.05 12.69 -7.52
CA PHE A 30 -1.93 13.33 -8.21
C PHE A 30 -1.61 14.72 -7.65
N ASP A 31 -2.64 15.55 -7.45
CA ASP A 31 -2.48 16.90 -6.92
C ASP A 31 -1.96 16.87 -5.48
N TYR A 32 -2.52 16.00 -4.64
CA TYR A 32 -2.06 15.85 -3.27
C TYR A 32 -0.62 15.33 -3.19
N PHE A 33 -0.25 14.35 -4.02
CA PHE A 33 1.13 13.88 -4.09
C PHE A 33 2.08 14.99 -4.57
N SER A 34 1.72 15.72 -5.63
CA SER A 34 2.55 16.78 -6.20
C SER A 34 2.76 17.96 -5.25
N THR A 35 1.72 18.36 -4.51
CA THR A 35 1.74 19.60 -3.72
C THR A 35 2.09 19.41 -2.25
N THR A 36 1.78 18.23 -1.68
CA THR A 36 1.78 18.05 -0.22
C THR A 36 2.63 16.85 0.24
N LEU A 37 2.48 15.69 -0.39
CA LEU A 37 3.10 14.45 0.09
C LEU A 37 4.50 14.21 -0.49
N GLY A 38 4.73 14.48 -1.78
CA GLY A 38 5.91 14.01 -2.50
C GLY A 38 7.23 14.42 -1.86
N ALA A 39 7.40 15.70 -1.53
CA ALA A 39 8.62 16.18 -0.88
C ALA A 39 8.89 15.48 0.46
N LYS A 40 7.86 15.34 1.31
CA LYS A 40 7.94 14.69 2.62
C LYS A 40 8.21 13.18 2.48
N TYR A 41 7.59 12.53 1.48
CA TYR A 41 7.82 11.12 1.18
C TYR A 41 9.28 10.87 0.80
N PHE A 42 9.84 11.64 -0.14
CA PHE A 42 11.22 11.44 -0.57
C PHE A 42 12.23 11.76 0.53
N GLU A 43 11.96 12.79 1.36
CA GLU A 43 12.78 13.09 2.55
C GLU A 43 12.74 11.95 3.58
N TYR A 44 11.54 11.43 3.86
CA TYR A 44 11.33 10.31 4.77
C TYR A 44 12.06 9.05 4.28
N PHE A 45 11.88 8.70 3.00
CA PHE A 45 12.51 7.52 2.39
C PHE A 45 14.03 7.64 2.34
N ASN A 46 14.57 8.86 2.17
CA ASN A 46 16.01 9.06 2.22
C ASN A 46 16.56 8.89 3.65
N SER A 47 15.83 9.35 4.66
CA SER A 47 16.26 9.34 6.06
C SER A 47 16.03 7.98 6.75
N ASN A 48 15.03 7.22 6.33
CA ASN A 48 14.64 5.94 6.93
C ASN A 48 14.94 4.77 6.00
N LYS A 49 16.13 4.18 6.13
CA LYS A 49 16.57 3.04 5.29
C LYS A 49 15.85 1.72 5.60
N LYS A 50 15.09 1.65 6.69
CA LYS A 50 14.30 0.48 7.11
C LYS A 50 12.81 0.86 7.14
N THR A 51 12.25 1.13 5.98
CA THR A 51 10.82 1.43 5.79
C THR A 51 10.13 0.24 5.13
N LEU A 52 8.86 0.03 5.47
CA LEU A 52 7.93 -0.87 4.81
C LEU A 52 7.11 -0.14 3.74
N LEU A 53 7.25 1.17 3.55
CA LEU A 53 6.50 1.89 2.52
C LEU A 53 6.91 1.41 1.12
N ALA A 54 5.92 1.12 0.27
CA ALA A 54 6.17 0.83 -1.12
C ALA A 54 7.00 1.96 -1.78
N LYS A 55 8.05 1.58 -2.49
CA LYS A 55 8.96 2.52 -3.14
C LYS A 55 8.33 3.14 -4.38
N ILE A 56 8.16 4.45 -4.35
CA ILE A 56 7.64 5.27 -5.43
C ILE A 56 8.83 5.92 -6.12
N PHE A 57 8.92 5.75 -7.44
CA PHE A 57 9.95 6.37 -8.26
C PHE A 57 9.54 7.74 -8.77
N GLY A 58 8.23 7.97 -8.92
CA GLY A 58 7.69 9.27 -9.31
C GLY A 58 6.23 9.19 -9.75
N ILE A 59 5.65 10.38 -9.95
CA ILE A 59 4.34 10.56 -10.56
C ILE A 59 4.49 11.38 -11.84
N TYR A 60 3.65 11.11 -12.83
CA TYR A 60 3.75 11.69 -14.16
C TYR A 60 2.36 11.98 -14.72
N GLN A 61 2.24 13.09 -15.46
CA GLN A 61 1.12 13.31 -16.36
C GLN A 61 1.52 12.85 -17.75
N VAL A 62 0.72 11.97 -18.35
CA VAL A 62 0.90 11.45 -19.70
C VAL A 62 -0.28 11.91 -20.57
N THR A 63 0.00 12.58 -21.68
CA THR A 63 -1.05 12.98 -22.63
C THR A 63 -1.30 11.84 -23.62
N THR A 64 -2.51 11.32 -23.64
CA THR A 64 -2.96 10.28 -24.58
C THR A 64 -3.91 10.84 -25.62
N ARG A 65 -4.32 10.03 -26.60
CA ARG A 65 -5.39 10.40 -27.55
C ARG A 65 -6.73 10.70 -26.85
N ASN A 66 -6.94 10.14 -25.66
CA ASN A 66 -8.16 10.30 -24.88
C ASN A 66 -8.05 11.44 -23.84
N GLY A 67 -6.95 12.21 -23.86
CA GLY A 67 -6.67 13.26 -22.89
C GLY A 67 -5.57 12.92 -21.89
N PRO A 68 -5.35 13.78 -20.88
CA PRO A 68 -4.33 13.58 -19.86
C PRO A 68 -4.71 12.41 -18.94
N MET A 69 -3.70 11.64 -18.55
CA MET A 69 -3.76 10.57 -17.57
C MET A 69 -2.65 10.79 -16.55
N PHE A 70 -2.95 10.56 -15.27
CA PHE A 70 -1.98 10.67 -14.19
C PHE A 70 -1.56 9.27 -13.76
N VAL A 71 -0.25 9.05 -13.63
CA VAL A 71 0.29 7.74 -13.28
C VAL A 71 1.37 7.86 -12.21
N MET A 72 1.43 6.85 -11.35
CA MET A 72 2.50 6.61 -10.40
C MET A 72 3.34 5.42 -10.89
N VAL A 73 4.65 5.56 -10.84
CA VAL A 73 5.60 4.46 -11.04
C VAL A 73 6.15 4.04 -9.69
N MET A 74 5.96 2.77 -9.35
CA MET A 74 6.38 2.18 -8.08
C MET A 74 7.02 0.82 -8.28
N GLU A 75 7.72 0.32 -7.26
CA GLU A 75 8.29 -1.03 -7.29
C GLU A 75 7.20 -2.10 -7.39
N ASN A 76 7.50 -3.20 -8.09
CA ASN A 76 6.66 -4.39 -8.06
C ASN A 76 7.07 -5.29 -6.90
N LEU A 77 6.25 -5.34 -5.86
CA LEU A 77 6.49 -6.14 -4.67
C LEU A 77 6.53 -7.64 -4.95
N ASN A 78 5.89 -8.09 -6.03
CA ASN A 78 5.84 -9.50 -6.40
C ASN A 78 6.99 -9.91 -7.34
N PHE A 79 7.93 -9.01 -7.62
CA PHE A 79 9.03 -9.31 -8.54
C PHE A 79 9.91 -10.44 -7.99
N ASN A 80 10.12 -11.48 -8.81
CA ASN A 80 10.87 -12.70 -8.46
C ASN A 80 10.36 -13.46 -7.23
N LEU A 81 9.15 -13.19 -6.77
CA LEU A 81 8.53 -13.92 -5.67
C LEU A 81 7.54 -14.94 -6.21
N LYS A 82 7.47 -16.09 -5.55
CA LYS A 82 6.41 -17.06 -5.78
C LYS A 82 5.61 -17.21 -4.51
N LEU A 83 4.56 -16.40 -4.41
CA LEU A 83 3.77 -16.29 -3.19
C LEU A 83 2.78 -17.45 -3.07
N VAL A 84 2.87 -18.21 -1.99
CA VAL A 84 1.92 -19.29 -1.65
C VAL A 84 0.70 -18.76 -0.90
N ALA A 85 0.85 -17.61 -0.26
CA ALA A 85 -0.22 -16.87 0.37
C ALA A 85 0.04 -15.36 0.27
N GLN A 86 -1.02 -14.59 0.10
CA GLN A 86 -1.01 -13.13 0.04
C GLN A 86 -2.12 -12.60 0.92
N TYR A 87 -1.81 -11.60 1.74
CA TYR A 87 -2.76 -10.95 2.62
C TYR A 87 -2.74 -9.44 2.41
N ASP A 88 -3.92 -8.84 2.35
CA ASP A 88 -4.13 -7.40 2.47
C ASP A 88 -4.74 -7.18 3.86
N LEU A 89 -4.01 -6.52 4.75
CA LEU A 89 -4.41 -6.29 6.13
C LEU A 89 -4.66 -4.81 6.38
N LYS A 90 -5.79 -4.48 7.01
CA LYS A 90 -6.16 -3.09 7.37
C LYS A 90 -6.31 -2.88 8.87
N GLY A 91 -6.11 -3.93 9.67
CA GLY A 91 -6.25 -3.89 11.13
C GLY A 91 -7.71 -3.97 11.59
N SER A 92 -8.64 -4.40 10.75
CA SER A 92 -10.05 -4.58 11.11
C SER A 92 -10.57 -5.91 10.59
N THR A 93 -11.28 -6.68 11.41
CA THR A 93 -11.77 -8.02 11.03
C THR A 93 -13.21 -8.00 10.53
N LYS A 94 -14.03 -7.02 10.92
CA LYS A 94 -15.45 -6.96 10.54
C LYS A 94 -15.61 -6.75 9.02
N GLY A 95 -16.16 -7.75 8.33
CA GLY A 95 -16.37 -7.71 6.88
C GLY A 95 -15.08 -7.86 6.06
N ARG A 96 -14.02 -8.41 6.69
CA ARG A 96 -12.70 -8.59 6.08
C ARG A 96 -12.35 -10.08 6.01
N LEU A 97 -13.31 -10.87 5.51
CA LEU A 97 -13.14 -12.25 5.10
C LEU A 97 -13.15 -12.31 3.57
N ALA A 98 -12.12 -12.91 2.97
CA ALA A 98 -12.05 -13.05 1.54
C ALA A 98 -13.04 -14.11 1.03
N PRO A 99 -13.65 -13.94 -0.15
CA PRO A 99 -14.38 -15.02 -0.78
C PRO A 99 -13.41 -16.16 -1.13
N SER A 100 -13.89 -17.40 -1.13
CA SER A 100 -13.06 -18.59 -1.34
C SER A 100 -12.30 -18.63 -2.68
N THR A 101 -12.72 -17.83 -3.66
CA THR A 101 -12.07 -17.70 -4.97
C THR A 101 -11.04 -16.56 -5.03
N ALA A 102 -10.79 -15.85 -3.92
CA ALA A 102 -9.85 -14.74 -3.89
C ALA A 102 -8.41 -15.25 -3.86
N GLU A 103 -7.57 -14.64 -4.70
CA GLU A 103 -6.12 -14.85 -4.67
C GLU A 103 -5.42 -14.10 -3.52
N VAL A 104 -6.08 -13.05 -2.99
CA VAL A 104 -5.59 -12.23 -1.88
C VAL A 104 -6.58 -12.36 -0.71
N LEU A 105 -6.06 -12.83 0.42
CA LEU A 105 -6.78 -13.04 1.67
C LEU A 105 -6.82 -11.76 2.51
N LEU A 106 -7.73 -11.68 3.48
CA LEU A 106 -7.95 -10.47 4.28
C LEU A 106 -7.68 -10.71 5.78
N ASP A 107 -7.97 -9.72 6.63
CA ASP A 107 -7.67 -9.73 8.06
C ASP A 107 -8.23 -10.93 8.82
N GLU A 108 -9.47 -11.34 8.52
CA GLU A 108 -10.10 -12.47 9.21
C GLU A 108 -9.43 -13.80 8.83
N ASP A 109 -9.10 -13.99 7.55
CA ASP A 109 -8.36 -15.15 7.05
C ASP A 109 -6.99 -15.26 7.73
N PHE A 110 -6.25 -14.15 7.78
CA PHE A 110 -4.93 -14.09 8.42
C PHE A 110 -5.01 -14.38 9.92
N SER A 111 -5.98 -13.80 10.63
CA SER A 111 -6.19 -14.06 12.06
C SER A 111 -6.47 -15.53 12.33
N ASN A 112 -7.28 -16.17 11.48
CA ASN A 112 -7.59 -17.59 11.62
C ASN A 112 -6.33 -18.44 11.39
N ILE A 113 -5.57 -18.18 10.33
CA ILE A 113 -4.33 -18.91 10.05
C ILE A 113 -3.34 -18.76 11.21
N MET A 114 -3.10 -17.55 11.71
CA MET A 114 -2.15 -17.31 12.80
C MET A 114 -2.54 -17.98 14.13
N LYS A 115 -3.82 -18.29 14.35
CA LYS A 115 -4.28 -19.04 15.54
C LYS A 115 -3.93 -20.53 15.46
N PHE A 116 -3.98 -21.11 14.25
CA PHE A 116 -3.74 -22.54 14.04
C PHE A 116 -2.31 -22.85 13.63
N TRP A 117 -1.67 -21.94 12.88
CA TRP A 117 -0.34 -22.07 12.33
C TRP A 117 0.39 -20.71 12.33
N PRO A 118 0.93 -20.27 13.48
CA PRO A 118 1.64 -19.01 13.56
C PRO A 118 2.93 -19.06 12.75
N TYR A 119 3.18 -18.04 11.94
CA TYR A 119 4.48 -17.86 11.29
C TYR A 119 5.54 -17.50 12.34
N GLU A 120 6.60 -18.29 12.41
CA GLU A 120 7.74 -18.01 13.28
C GLU A 120 8.61 -16.91 12.66
N ILE A 121 8.90 -15.87 13.45
CA ILE A 121 9.72 -14.73 13.03
C ILE A 121 10.84 -14.58 14.05
N SER A 122 12.09 -14.41 13.56
CA SER A 122 13.22 -14.21 14.46
C SER A 122 13.02 -12.96 15.34
N PRO A 123 13.53 -12.94 16.58
CA PRO A 123 13.40 -11.76 17.45
C PRO A 123 13.90 -10.47 16.80
N ASN A 124 15.04 -10.53 16.09
CA ASN A 124 15.62 -9.39 15.40
C ASN A 124 14.74 -8.89 14.25
N SER A 125 14.17 -9.81 13.46
CA SER A 125 13.24 -9.47 12.38
C SER A 125 11.95 -8.86 12.92
N LYS A 126 11.42 -9.42 14.02
CA LYS A 126 10.23 -8.90 14.71
C LYS A 126 10.46 -7.47 15.21
N THR A 127 11.55 -7.23 15.94
CA THR A 127 11.88 -5.88 16.43
C THR A 127 12.10 -4.90 15.28
N SER A 128 12.78 -5.32 14.21
CA SER A 128 13.01 -4.46 13.04
C SER A 128 11.69 -4.11 12.34
N PHE A 129 10.79 -5.09 12.20
CA PHE A 129 9.45 -4.90 11.64
C PHE A 129 8.60 -3.97 12.50
N GLU A 130 8.55 -4.17 13.82
CA GLU A 130 7.79 -3.32 14.74
C GLU A 130 8.25 -1.86 14.72
N VAL A 131 9.57 -1.63 14.67
CA VAL A 131 10.13 -0.28 14.56
C VAL A 131 9.78 0.36 13.21
N ALA A 132 9.94 -0.37 12.11
CA ALA A 132 9.60 0.14 10.78
C ALA A 132 8.10 0.47 10.68
N LEU A 133 7.23 -0.47 11.08
CA LEU A 133 5.78 -0.29 11.09
C LEU A 133 5.35 0.92 11.90
N ARG A 134 5.90 1.12 13.11
CA ARG A 134 5.59 2.30 13.92
C ARG A 134 6.03 3.58 13.23
N ASN A 135 7.28 3.64 12.75
CA ASN A 135 7.80 4.85 12.12
C ASN A 135 7.04 5.20 10.82
N ASP A 136 6.66 4.19 10.03
CA ASP A 136 5.93 4.38 8.78
C ASP A 136 4.49 4.85 9.05
N THR A 137 3.81 4.26 10.03
CA THR A 137 2.44 4.64 10.41
C THR A 137 2.40 6.04 11.04
N GLU A 138 3.40 6.41 11.86
CA GLU A 138 3.57 7.78 12.36
C GLU A 138 3.79 8.77 11.21
N PHE A 139 4.64 8.44 10.24
CA PHE A 139 4.85 9.26 9.05
C PHE A 139 3.56 9.44 8.25
N LEU A 140 2.88 8.36 7.88
CA LEU A 140 1.63 8.38 7.12
C LEU A 140 0.55 9.21 7.83
N SER A 141 0.45 9.08 9.16
CA SER A 141 -0.43 9.89 10.00
C SER A 141 -0.08 11.39 9.92
N SER A 142 1.20 11.74 10.01
CA SER A 142 1.68 13.14 9.95
C SER A 142 1.35 13.84 8.63
N VAL A 143 1.27 13.07 7.54
CA VAL A 143 0.88 13.59 6.21
C VAL A 143 -0.63 13.49 5.97
N ARG A 144 -1.39 12.81 6.83
CA ARG A 144 -2.84 12.54 6.68
C ARG A 144 -3.18 11.57 5.56
N VAL A 145 -2.30 10.62 5.27
CA VAL A 145 -2.59 9.47 4.41
C VAL A 145 -3.25 8.39 5.25
N MET A 146 -4.39 7.88 4.76
CA MET A 146 -5.20 6.86 5.42
C MET A 146 -5.65 5.83 4.38
N ASP A 147 -6.33 4.78 4.82
CA ASP A 147 -6.76 3.66 3.96
C ASP A 147 -5.59 2.95 3.26
N TYR A 148 -4.45 2.84 3.92
CA TYR A 148 -3.36 1.96 3.50
C TYR A 148 -3.58 0.53 4.01
N SER A 149 -3.06 -0.44 3.27
CA SER A 149 -3.03 -1.85 3.67
C SER A 149 -1.59 -2.29 3.92
N LEU A 150 -1.38 -3.12 4.93
CA LEU A 150 -0.16 -3.91 5.03
C LEU A 150 -0.34 -5.15 4.16
N PHE A 151 0.38 -5.21 3.05
CA PHE A 151 0.56 -6.40 2.24
C PHE A 151 1.51 -7.36 2.96
N ILE A 152 1.11 -8.63 3.07
CA ILE A 152 1.98 -9.72 3.52
C ILE A 152 2.01 -10.80 2.44
N GLY A 153 3.18 -11.07 1.89
CA GLY A 153 3.44 -12.21 1.02
C GLY A 153 4.22 -13.29 1.74
N VAL A 154 3.85 -14.56 1.55
CA VAL A 154 4.62 -15.72 2.01
C VAL A 154 5.30 -16.35 0.81
N ASP A 155 6.63 -16.27 0.73
CA ASP A 155 7.36 -16.83 -0.41
C ASP A 155 7.53 -18.36 -0.29
N GLN A 156 7.29 -19.07 -1.40
CA GLN A 156 7.38 -20.52 -1.45
C GLN A 156 8.79 -21.05 -1.12
N PHE A 157 9.82 -20.32 -1.54
CA PHE A 157 11.18 -20.85 -1.56
C PHE A 157 11.95 -20.42 -0.32
N SER A 158 11.90 -19.14 0.05
CA SER A 158 12.61 -18.64 1.23
C SER A 158 11.86 -18.91 2.53
N HIS A 159 10.56 -19.21 2.48
CA HIS A 159 9.69 -19.26 3.66
C HIS A 159 9.71 -17.95 4.48
N GLU A 160 10.08 -16.84 3.84
CA GLU A 160 10.11 -15.52 4.46
C GLU A 160 8.76 -14.82 4.29
N LEU A 161 8.45 -13.97 5.27
CA LEU A 161 7.35 -13.02 5.19
C LEU A 161 7.86 -11.71 4.58
N ILE A 162 7.18 -11.27 3.54
CA ILE A 162 7.46 -10.01 2.86
C ILE A 162 6.34 -9.05 3.21
N CYS A 163 6.67 -8.01 3.96
CA CYS A 163 5.71 -7.07 4.52
C CYS A 163 5.93 -5.68 3.92
N VAL A 164 4.88 -5.10 3.34
CA VAL A 164 4.95 -3.79 2.68
C VAL A 164 3.65 -3.03 2.91
N ILE A 165 3.76 -1.75 3.24
CA ILE A 165 2.62 -0.86 3.33
C ILE A 165 2.39 -0.26 1.95
N ASP A 166 1.26 -0.61 1.34
CA ASP A 166 0.77 -0.02 0.10
C ASP A 166 -0.33 1.00 0.44
N PRO A 167 -0.12 2.30 0.18
CA PRO A 167 -1.19 3.28 0.20
C PRO A 167 -2.16 3.01 -0.95
N GLU A 168 -3.26 2.31 -0.66
CA GLU A 168 -4.30 2.06 -1.67
C GLU A 168 -4.84 3.36 -2.25
N SER A 169 -4.99 4.36 -1.38
CA SER A 169 -5.40 5.72 -1.74
C SER A 169 -4.67 6.75 -0.88
N TYR A 170 -4.23 7.84 -1.51
CA TYR A 170 -3.67 8.99 -0.78
C TYR A 170 -4.75 9.97 -0.32
N LYS A 171 -6.00 9.50 -0.27
CA LYS A 171 -7.15 10.31 0.11
C LYS A 171 -7.05 10.78 1.56
N ARG A 172 -7.42 12.04 1.74
CA ARG A 172 -7.46 12.76 3.02
C ARG A 172 -8.66 12.41 3.92
N ARG A 173 -9.34 11.29 3.66
CA ARG A 173 -10.80 11.24 3.83
C ARG A 173 -11.36 10.97 5.23
N PHE A 174 -10.55 10.75 6.26
CA PHE A 174 -11.08 10.71 7.63
C PHE A 174 -11.32 12.13 8.18
N MET A 175 -10.37 13.05 7.99
CA MET A 175 -10.52 14.42 8.52
C MET A 175 -11.53 15.24 7.72
N GLU A 176 -11.61 15.03 6.40
CA GLU A 176 -12.65 15.69 5.57
C GLU A 176 -14.05 15.12 5.84
N PHE A 177 -14.16 13.81 6.13
CA PHE A 177 -15.42 13.22 6.62
C PHE A 177 -15.79 13.79 8.00
N MET A 178 -14.83 13.89 8.92
CA MET A 178 -15.06 14.50 10.24
C MET A 178 -15.43 15.98 10.15
N GLN A 179 -14.79 16.76 9.27
CA GLN A 179 -15.11 18.18 9.08
C GLN A 179 -16.49 18.38 8.42
N LYS A 180 -16.85 17.51 7.48
CA LYS A 180 -18.12 17.58 6.75
C LYS A 180 -19.31 17.04 7.54
N GLU A 181 -19.13 15.97 8.32
CA GLU A 181 -20.20 15.34 9.11
C GLU A 181 -20.32 15.89 10.54
N PHE A 182 -19.25 16.46 11.12
CA PHE A 182 -19.27 17.00 12.50
C PHE A 182 -19.09 18.52 12.60
N GLN A 183 -19.17 19.27 11.49
CA GLN A 183 -19.07 20.75 11.46
C GLN A 183 -18.00 21.30 12.42
N LEU A 184 -16.79 20.75 12.33
CA LEU A 184 -15.65 21.25 13.12
C LEU A 184 -15.04 22.49 12.45
N ASP A 185 -15.86 23.51 12.22
CA ASP A 185 -15.41 24.89 12.04
C ASP A 185 -15.61 25.61 13.37
N GLY A 186 -14.55 25.68 14.15
CA GLY A 186 -14.46 26.55 15.32
C GLY A 186 -13.84 27.88 14.93
N LYS A 187 -14.56 28.96 15.21
CA LYS A 187 -14.06 30.34 15.33
C LYS A 187 -12.71 30.44 16.04
#